data_AF-A0A520GAY5-F1
#
_entry.id   AF-A0A520GAY5-F1
#
_cell.length_a   1.000
_cell.length_b   1.000
_cell.length_c   1.000
_cell.angle_alpha   90.00
_cell.angle_beta   90.00
_cell.angle_gamma   90.00
#
_symmetry.space_group_name_H-M   'P 1'
#
loop_
_entity.id
_entity.type
_entity.pdbx_description
1 polymer ?
#
loop_
_entity_poly.entity_id
_entity_poly.type
_entity_poly.pdbx_seq_one_letter_code
_entity_poly.pdbx_strand_id
1 'polypeptide(L)' 'VVATLNREVNKVLQLPEVRERLAAIGVEPVGGSAQVLATTVASEIDKYARLVKARNLQFD' A
#
# COMPACT_ATOMS: atom_id res chain seq x y z
N VAL A 1 -0.60 19.26 -6.14
CA VAL A 1 -1.57 18.17 -6.43
C VAL A 1 -1.34 16.95 -5.53
N VAL A 2 -0.19 16.27 -5.59
CA VAL A 2 0.09 15.04 -4.80
C VAL A 2 -0.14 15.24 -3.29
N ALA A 3 0.40 16.32 -2.71
CA ALA A 3 0.24 16.61 -1.29
C ALA A 3 -1.23 16.80 -0.88
N THR A 4 -2.02 17.49 -1.71
CA THR A 4 -3.45 17.68 -1.49
C THR A 4 -4.18 16.34 -1.51
N LEU A 5 -3.94 15.50 -2.52
CA LEU A 5 -4.59 14.20 -2.62
C LEU A 5 -4.22 13.29 -1.43
N ASN A 6 -2.93 13.20 -1.09
CA ASN A 6 -2.48 12.40 0.04
C ASN A 6 -3.16 12.84 1.35
N ARG A 7 -3.28 14.15 1.58
CA ARG A 7 -3.97 14.68 2.75
C ARG A 7 -5.45 14.28 2.78
N GLU A 8 -6.19 14.48 1.69
CA GLU A 8 -7.62 14.17 1.67
C GLU A 8 -7.87 12.65 1.76
N VAL A 9 -7.05 11.81 1.10
CA VAL A 9 -7.13 10.34 1.24
C VAL A 9 -6.90 9.93 2.70
N ASN A 10 -5.88 10.48 3.36
CA ASN A 10 -5.63 10.17 4.77
C ASN A 10 -6.81 10.55 5.67
N LYS A 11 -7.51 11.65 5.41
CA LYS A 11 -8.73 11.99 6.17
C LYS A 11 -9.83 10.96 5.95
N VAL A 12 -10.08 10.56 4.70
CA VAL A 12 -11.11 9.57 4.36
C VAL A 12 -10.82 8.21 5.02
N LEU A 13 -9.56 7.78 5.07
CA LEU A 13 -9.16 6.54 5.74
C LEU A 13 -9.41 6.55 7.26
N GLN A 14 -9.58 7.71 7.89
CA GLN A 14 -9.91 7.82 9.31
C GLN A 14 -11.42 7.82 9.58
N LEU A 15 -12.27 7.91 8.55
CA LEU A 15 -13.71 7.89 8.72
C LEU A 15 -14.16 6.49 9.20
N PRO A 16 -14.98 6.38 10.27
CA PRO A 16 -15.40 5.09 10.83
C PRO A 16 -16.04 4.17 9.78
N GLU A 17 -16.96 4.70 8.98
CA GLU A 17 -17.63 3.97 7.91
C GLU A 17 -16.66 3.42 6.85
N VAL A 18 -15.58 4.12 6.54
CA VAL A 18 -14.57 3.68 5.58
C VAL A 18 -13.72 2.57 6.21
N ARG A 19 -13.32 2.74 7.47
CA ARG A 19 -12.55 1.72 8.20
C ARG A 19 -13.37 0.43 8.35
N GLU A 20 -14.66 0.52 8.66
CA GLU A 20 -15.56 -0.63 8.77
C GLU A 20 -15.70 -1.35 7.43
N ARG A 21 -15.91 -0.62 6.32
CA ARG A 21 -16.03 -1.23 4.99
C ARG A 21 -14.74 -1.89 4.51
N LEU A 22 -13.58 -1.30 4.81
CA LEU A 22 -12.28 -1.91 4.50
C LEU A 22 -12.03 -3.13 5.40
N ALA A 23 -12.34 -3.05 6.69
CA ALA A 23 -12.21 -4.17 7.60
C ALA A 23 -13.12 -5.35 7.20
N ALA A 24 -14.32 -5.08 6.69
CA ALA A 24 -15.25 -6.09 6.20
C ALA A 24 -14.69 -6.94 5.03
N ILE A 25 -13.72 -6.41 4.29
CA ILE A 25 -12.99 -7.13 3.23
C ILE A 25 -11.57 -7.55 3.66
N GLY A 26 -11.27 -7.49 4.96
CA GLY A 26 -9.98 -7.88 5.53
C GLY A 26 -8.83 -6.89 5.28
N VAL A 27 -9.15 -5.63 4.93
CA VAL A 27 -8.16 -4.59 4.65
C VAL A 27 -8.00 -3.68 5.87
N GLU A 28 -6.76 -3.56 6.35
CA GLU A 28 -6.40 -2.59 7.39
C GLU A 28 -5.84 -1.30 6.76
N PRO A 29 -6.51 -0.15 6.90
CA PRO A 29 -6.02 1.11 6.36
C PRO A 29 -4.90 1.70 7.22
N VAL A 30 -3.70 1.84 6.65
CA VAL A 30 -2.54 2.42 7.32
C VAL A 30 -2.40 3.93 7.08
N GLY A 31 -2.64 4.38 5.84
CA GLY A 31 -2.39 5.77 5.44
C GLY A 31 -0.90 6.14 5.46
N GLY A 32 -0.61 7.42 5.66
CA GLY A 32 0.76 7.95 5.79
C GLY A 32 1.16 8.90 4.65
N SER A 33 2.44 9.29 4.63
CA SER A 33 2.98 10.18 3.61
C SER A 33 3.17 9.46 2.27
N ALA A 34 3.25 10.23 1.18
CA ALA A 34 3.56 9.67 -0.13
C ALA A 34 4.92 8.94 -0.15
N GLN A 35 5.89 9.41 0.65
CA GLN A 35 7.20 8.78 0.80
C GLN A 35 7.10 7.39 1.45
N VAL A 36 6.24 7.20 2.45
CA VAL A 36 6.02 5.87 3.05
C VAL A 36 5.58 4.88 1.99
N LEU A 37 4.61 5.24 1.15
CA LEU A 37 4.16 4.38 0.06
C LEU A 37 5.28 4.10 -0.95
N ALA A 38 6.04 5.13 -1.35
CA ALA A 38 7.15 4.97 -2.29
C ALA A 38 8.21 4.00 -1.77
N THR A 39 8.57 4.10 -0.49
CA THR A 39 9.53 3.20 0.16
C THR A 39 9.00 1.77 0.24
N THR A 40 7.73 1.58 0.61
CA THR A 40 7.12 0.24 0.68
C THR A 40 7.07 -0.44 -0.69
N VAL A 41 6.71 0.29 -1.74
CA VAL A 41 6.67 -0.28 -3.10
C VAL A 41 8.07 -0.69 -3.55
N ALA A 42 9.08 0.15 -3.33
CA ALA A 42 10.46 -0.17 -3.67
C ALA A 42 10.96 -1.42 -2.91
N SER A 43 10.68 -1.53 -1.61
CA SER A 43 11.12 -2.67 -0.80
C SER A 43 10.42 -3.97 -1.18
N GLU A 44 9.13 -3.93 -1.51
CA GLU A 44 8.38 -5.10 -1.96
C GLU A 44 8.85 -5.56 -3.34
N ILE A 45 9.09 -4.64 -4.29
CA ILE A 45 9.69 -4.96 -5.60
C ILE A 45 11.02 -5.69 -5.41
N ASP A 46 11.92 -5.15 -4.60
CA ASP A 46 13.22 -5.74 -4.33
C ASP A 46 13.11 -7.13 -3.70
N LYS A 47 12.20 -7.29 -2.74
CA LYS A 47 11.94 -8.55 -2.04
C LYS A 47 11.44 -9.62 -3.00
N TYR A 48 10.43 -9.32 -3.81
CA TYR A 48 9.89 -10.30 -4.77
C TYR A 48 10.85 -10.57 -5.92
N ALA A 49 11.59 -9.57 -6.41
CA ALA A 49 12.63 -9.77 -7.42
C ALA A 49 13.71 -10.76 -6.95
N ARG A 50 14.14 -10.67 -5.69
CA ARG A 50 15.06 -11.64 -5.08
C ARG A 50 14.44 -13.04 -5.01
N LEU A 51 13.17 -13.13 -4.59
CA LEU A 51 12.45 -14.41 -4.50
C LEU A 51 12.34 -15.11 -5.86
N VAL A 52 11.92 -14.38 -6.89
CA VAL A 52 11.77 -14.88 -8.27
C VAL A 52 13.10 -15.41 -8.78
N LYS A 53 14.18 -14.64 -8.64
CA LYS A 53 15.53 -15.07 -9.06
C LYS A 53 16.01 -16.29 -8.28
N ALA A 54 15.84 -16.30 -6.96
CA ALA A 54 16.31 -17.38 -6.09
C ALA A 54 15.59 -18.71 -6.34
N ARG A 55 14.34 -18.66 -6.84
CA ARG A 55 13.51 -19.84 -7.09
C ARG A 55 13.33 -20.15 -8.58
N ASN A 56 14.00 -19.41 -9.46
CA ASN A 56 13.88 -19.51 -10.92
C ASN A 56 12.40 -19.56 -11.39
N LEU A 57 11.57 -18.71 -10.78
CA LEU A 57 10.14 -18.64 -11.13
C LEU A 57 9.98 -17.92 -12.47
N GLN A 58 9.14 -18.48 -13.33
CA GLN A 58 8.72 -17.86 -14.59
C GLN A 58 7.20 -17.77 -14.57
N PHE A 59 6.69 -16.65 -15.07
CA PHE A 59 5.26 -16.42 -15.26
C PHE A 59 5.06 -16.23 -16.76
N ASP A 60 4.03 -16.87 -17.29
CA ASP A 60 3.57 -16.83 -18.68
C ASP A 60 2.88 -15.51 -19.06
#